data_AF-I0RAY3-F1
#
_entry.id   AF-I0RAY3-F1
#
_cell.length_a   1.000
_cell.length_b   1.000
_cell.length_c   1.000
_cell.angle_alpha   90.00
_cell.angle_beta   90.00
_cell.angle_gamma   90.00
#
_symmetry.space_group_name_H-M   'P 1'
#
loop_
_entity.id
_entity.type
_entity.pdbx_description
1 polymer ?
#
loop_
_entity_poly.entity_id
_entity_poly.type
_entity_poly.pdbx_seq_one_letter_code
_entity_poly.pdbx_strand_id
1 'polypeptide(L)'
;MISGLLVACNVMEAAGTGFDKIMEEYAAVDEAHKPYIYSKSDHFTLVLPDLTYDKGIEDDTSPVISFVPVPNGTEQDKKVLAFCYFKARKVSEIAQHLGISDSTYFRTKVLNNLEKQGYLEKSKISRAAFYKTNRDMVNIE
;
A
#
# COMPACT_ATOMS: atom_id res chain seq x y z
N MET A 1 2.98 24.45 26.03
CA MET A 1 2.60 23.27 25.24
C MET A 1 3.10 22.01 25.92
N ILE A 2 2.40 20.89 25.74
CA ILE A 2 2.79 19.60 26.32
C ILE A 2 4.20 19.14 25.89
N SER A 3 4.62 19.49 24.67
CA SER A 3 5.97 19.20 24.16
C SER A 3 7.09 19.73 25.04
N GLY A 4 6.95 20.93 25.61
CA GLY A 4 7.95 21.49 26.53
C GLY A 4 8.08 20.70 27.83
N LEU A 5 6.97 20.13 28.32
CA LEU A 5 6.98 19.27 29.51
C LEU A 5 7.63 17.92 29.22
N LEU A 6 7.36 17.34 28.04
CA LEU A 6 7.98 16.10 27.59
C LEU A 6 9.51 16.25 27.39
N VAL A 7 9.95 17.40 26.89
CA VAL A 7 11.38 17.74 26.79
C VAL A 7 12.01 17.88 28.17
N ALA A 8 11.36 18.60 29.09
CA ALA A 8 11.87 18.75 30.47
C ALA A 8 11.94 17.42 31.24
N CYS A 9 11.08 16.46 30.91
CA CYS A 9 11.09 15.12 31.48
C CYS A 9 12.04 14.14 30.75
N ASN A 10 12.84 14.60 29.77
CA ASN A 10 13.72 13.76 28.94
C ASN A 10 13.00 12.61 28.21
N VAL A 11 11.70 12.72 27.95
CA VAL A 11 10.93 11.73 27.17
C VAL A 11 10.75 12.16 25.71
N MET A 12 11.22 13.37 25.35
CA MET A 12 11.27 13.91 23.99
C MET A 12 12.54 14.77 23.86
N GLU A 13 13.27 14.69 22.75
CA GLU A 13 14.46 15.52 22.54
C GLU A 13 14.08 16.94 22.10
N ALA A 14 13.37 17.03 20.98
CA ALA A 14 12.78 18.26 20.49
C ALA A 14 11.54 17.92 19.65
N ALA A 15 10.68 18.91 19.42
CA ALA A 15 9.54 18.71 18.53
C ALA A 15 10.04 18.41 17.10
N GLY A 16 9.52 17.36 16.48
CA GLY A 16 9.83 16.98 15.10
C GLY A 16 10.92 15.91 14.95
N THR A 17 11.89 15.81 15.87
CA THR A 17 13.05 14.91 15.71
C THR A 17 12.68 13.43 15.70
N GLY A 18 11.53 13.05 16.26
CA GLY A 18 11.01 11.68 16.18
C GLY A 18 10.73 11.24 14.74
N PHE A 19 10.17 12.13 13.89
CA PHE A 19 9.93 11.81 12.49
C PHE A 19 11.23 11.75 11.69
N ASP A 20 12.20 12.62 11.99
CA ASP A 20 13.52 12.59 11.34
C ASP A 20 14.22 11.25 11.59
N LYS A 21 14.19 10.76 12.83
CA LYS A 21 14.77 9.46 13.19
C LYS A 21 14.06 8.29 12.50
N ILE A 22 12.73 8.33 12.41
CA ILE A 22 11.96 7.32 11.66
C ILE A 22 12.37 7.35 10.18
N MET A 23 12.51 8.52 9.57
CA MET A 23 12.92 8.62 8.17
C MET A 23 14.34 8.07 7.95
N GLU A 24 15.26 8.34 8.88
CA GLU A 24 16.64 7.85 8.83
C GLU A 24 16.71 6.32 9.00
N GLU A 25 16.03 5.79 10.02
CA GLU A 25 16.02 4.36 10.35
C GLU A 25 15.45 3.50 9.22
N TYR A 26 14.45 4.03 8.49
CA TYR A 26 13.78 3.34 7.40
C TYR A 26 14.28 3.75 6.00
N ALA A 27 15.34 4.55 5.89
CA ALA A 27 15.79 5.11 4.61
C ALA A 27 16.19 4.04 3.57
N ALA A 28 16.79 2.94 4.03
CA ALA A 28 17.37 1.90 3.18
C ALA A 28 16.58 0.59 3.17
N VAL A 29 15.38 0.55 3.76
CA VAL A 29 14.59 -0.67 3.91
C VAL A 29 13.77 -0.97 2.66
N ASP A 30 13.43 -2.25 2.47
CA ASP A 30 12.60 -2.68 1.35
C ASP A 30 11.13 -2.22 1.50
N GLU A 31 10.34 -2.37 0.43
CA GLU A 31 8.93 -1.96 0.42
C GLU A 31 8.05 -2.67 1.46
N ALA A 32 8.42 -3.88 1.93
CA ALA A 32 7.63 -4.61 2.93
C ALA A 32 7.81 -4.04 4.35
N HIS A 33 8.89 -3.30 4.57
CA HIS A 33 9.24 -2.69 5.85
C HIS A 33 9.11 -1.17 5.85
N LYS A 34 8.75 -0.54 4.72
CA LYS A 34 8.58 0.91 4.65
C LYS A 34 7.40 1.40 5.51
N PRO A 35 7.58 2.49 6.27
CA PRO A 35 6.47 3.13 6.98
C PRO A 35 5.39 3.58 6.03
N TYR A 36 4.14 3.54 6.48
CA TYR A 36 3.03 4.12 5.72
C TYR A 36 2.07 4.88 6.62
N ILE A 37 1.46 5.90 6.02
CA ILE A 37 0.48 6.76 6.66
C ILE A 37 -0.87 6.49 6.03
N TYR A 38 -1.88 6.37 6.87
CA TYR A 38 -3.28 6.42 6.51
C TYR A 38 -3.90 7.66 7.16
N SER A 39 -4.69 8.43 6.42
CA SER A 39 -5.30 9.66 6.93
C SER A 39 -6.78 9.67 6.62
N LYS A 40 -7.61 9.87 7.65
CA LYS A 40 -9.04 10.21 7.58
C LYS A 40 -9.21 11.68 7.98
N SER A 41 -10.43 12.20 7.86
CA SER A 41 -10.73 13.62 8.16
C SER A 41 -10.49 14.02 9.62
N ASP A 42 -10.53 13.06 10.55
CA ASP A 42 -10.48 13.28 11.99
C ASP A 42 -9.26 12.65 12.68
N HIS A 43 -8.50 11.80 11.97
CA HIS A 43 -7.28 11.18 12.50
C HIS A 43 -6.35 10.72 11.38
N PHE A 44 -5.11 10.44 11.74
CA PHE A 44 -4.19 9.69 10.91
C PHE A 44 -3.58 8.53 11.71
N THR A 45 -3.15 7.50 11.00
CA THR A 45 -2.43 6.35 11.52
C THR A 45 -1.08 6.29 10.83
N LEU A 46 0.00 6.21 11.60
CA LEU A 46 1.35 5.92 11.12
C LEU A 46 1.70 4.50 11.54
N VAL A 47 2.08 3.67 10.57
CA VAL A 47 2.53 2.29 10.84
C VAL A 47 4.02 2.20 10.58
N LEU A 48 4.74 1.67 11.58
CA LEU A 48 6.19 1.44 11.56
C LEU A 48 6.42 -0.07 11.61
N PRO A 49 6.75 -0.71 10.47
CA PRO A 49 6.98 -2.15 10.42
C PRO A 49 8.20 -2.56 11.25
N ASP A 50 8.09 -3.69 11.96
CA ASP A 50 9.23 -4.23 12.71
C ASP A 50 10.37 -4.64 11.75
N LEU A 51 11.50 -3.95 11.84
CA LEU A 51 12.68 -4.20 11.02
C LEU A 51 13.39 -5.52 11.35
N THR A 52 13.11 -6.12 12.50
CA THR A 52 13.68 -7.41 12.93
C THR A 52 12.87 -8.61 12.43
N TYR A 53 11.69 -8.36 11.85
CA TYR A 53 10.82 -9.41 11.36
C TYR A 53 11.03 -9.65 9.86
N ASP A 54 11.71 -10.74 9.49
CA ASP A 54 12.18 -11.01 8.11
C ASP A 54 11.16 -10.83 6.98
N LYS A 55 9.87 -11.04 7.26
CA LYS A 55 8.82 -10.96 6.23
C LYS A 55 8.16 -9.59 6.12
N GLY A 56 8.46 -8.68 7.05
CA GLY A 56 7.82 -7.37 7.15
C GLY A 56 6.32 -7.48 7.29
N ILE A 57 5.58 -6.60 6.60
CA ILE A 57 4.12 -6.66 6.63
C ILE A 57 3.61 -7.87 5.84
N GLU A 58 3.19 -8.89 6.59
CA GLU A 58 2.35 -9.98 6.13
C GLU A 58 0.89 -9.52 6.07
N ASP A 59 0.55 -8.81 5.00
CA ASP A 59 -0.82 -8.41 4.76
C ASP A 59 -1.61 -9.58 4.14
N ASP A 60 -2.24 -10.38 4.99
CA ASP A 60 -3.28 -11.35 4.59
C ASP A 60 -4.68 -10.67 4.59
N THR A 61 -4.77 -9.44 5.07
CA THR A 61 -6.00 -8.65 5.11
C THR A 61 -6.04 -7.63 3.98
N SER A 62 -6.53 -8.07 2.82
CA SER A 62 -6.95 -7.12 1.79
C SER A 62 -8.02 -6.18 2.38
N PRO A 63 -7.83 -4.85 2.34
CA PRO A 63 -8.76 -3.92 2.98
C PRO A 63 -10.12 -3.99 2.29
N VAL A 64 -11.19 -3.78 3.06
CA VAL A 64 -12.52 -3.61 2.46
C VAL A 64 -12.54 -2.24 1.79
N ILE A 65 -12.68 -2.24 0.48
CA ILE A 65 -12.66 -1.02 -0.34
C ILE A 65 -13.99 -0.76 -1.05
N SER A 66 -14.28 0.51 -1.28
CA SER A 66 -15.32 1.00 -2.18
C SER A 66 -14.70 1.86 -3.29
N PHE A 67 -15.24 1.72 -4.51
CA PHE A 67 -14.78 2.47 -5.68
C PHE A 67 -15.93 2.61 -6.67
N VAL A 68 -15.84 3.62 -7.55
CA VAL A 68 -16.83 3.80 -8.62
C VAL A 68 -16.68 2.64 -9.62
N PRO A 69 -17.76 1.93 -9.99
CA PRO A 69 -17.66 0.81 -10.92
C PRO A 69 -16.90 1.17 -12.19
N VAL A 70 -15.87 0.38 -12.50
CA VAL A 70 -15.01 0.63 -13.66
C VAL A 70 -15.77 0.31 -14.95
N PRO A 71 -15.70 1.15 -15.99
CA PRO A 71 -16.24 0.81 -17.31
C PRO A 71 -15.63 -0.51 -17.82
N ASN A 72 -16.49 -1.44 -18.27
CA ASN A 72 -16.10 -2.81 -18.63
C ASN A 72 -15.40 -3.58 -17.49
N GLY A 73 -15.76 -3.27 -16.25
CA GLY A 73 -15.20 -3.92 -15.08
C GLY A 73 -15.61 -5.38 -14.94
N THR A 74 -14.84 -6.10 -14.13
CA THR A 74 -15.05 -7.52 -13.83
C THR A 74 -15.25 -7.74 -12.33
N GLU A 75 -15.78 -8.91 -11.96
CA GLU A 75 -15.90 -9.31 -10.56
C GLU A 75 -14.53 -9.41 -9.84
N GLN A 76 -13.44 -9.50 -10.60
CA GLN A 76 -12.09 -9.59 -10.06
C GLN A 76 -11.53 -8.21 -9.68
N ASP A 77 -12.11 -7.13 -10.19
CA ASP A 77 -11.55 -5.78 -10.05
C ASP A 77 -11.42 -5.37 -8.58
N LYS A 78 -12.49 -5.58 -7.79
CA LYS A 78 -12.47 -5.29 -6.35
C LYS A 78 -11.37 -6.08 -5.63
N LYS A 79 -11.21 -7.36 -5.96
CA LYS A 79 -10.20 -8.22 -5.33
C LYS A 79 -8.78 -7.79 -5.70
N VAL A 80 -8.55 -7.46 -6.97
CA VAL A 80 -7.26 -6.95 -7.43
C VAL A 80 -6.92 -5.63 -6.75
N LEU A 81 -7.86 -4.68 -6.73
CA LEU A 81 -7.63 -3.36 -6.11
C LEU A 81 -7.41 -3.46 -4.61
N ALA A 82 -8.09 -4.37 -3.92
CA ALA A 82 -7.86 -4.60 -2.50
C ALA A 82 -6.46 -5.23 -2.27
N PHE A 83 -6.11 -6.27 -3.03
CA PHE A 83 -4.83 -6.95 -2.87
C PHE A 83 -3.60 -6.08 -3.22
N CYS A 84 -3.75 -5.16 -4.17
CA CYS A 84 -2.71 -4.22 -4.59
C CYS A 84 -2.73 -2.89 -3.80
N TYR A 85 -3.57 -2.75 -2.78
CA TYR A 85 -3.80 -1.49 -2.08
C TYR A 85 -2.58 -0.98 -1.31
N PHE A 86 -1.99 -1.84 -0.48
CA PHE A 86 -0.89 -1.46 0.40
C PHE A 86 0.47 -1.51 -0.31
N LYS A 87 0.71 -2.54 -1.11
CA LYS A 87 1.98 -2.77 -1.81
C LYS A 87 1.79 -3.08 -3.29
N ALA A 88 2.81 -2.75 -4.08
CA ALA A 88 2.86 -3.12 -5.49
C ALA A 88 3.07 -4.64 -5.62
N ARG A 89 2.25 -5.29 -6.44
CA ARG A 89 2.25 -6.76 -6.62
C ARG A 89 2.59 -7.15 -8.05
N LYS A 90 3.28 -8.27 -8.23
CA LYS A 90 3.50 -8.86 -9.55
C LYS A 90 2.23 -9.51 -10.08
N VAL A 91 2.08 -9.57 -11.40
CA VAL A 91 0.96 -10.27 -12.05
C VAL A 91 0.78 -11.70 -11.52
N SER A 92 1.88 -12.44 -11.36
CA SER A 92 1.87 -13.80 -10.84
C SER A 92 1.34 -13.91 -9.41
N GLU A 93 1.67 -12.93 -8.56
CA GLU A 93 1.22 -12.89 -7.16
C GLU A 93 -0.28 -12.58 -7.09
N ILE A 94 -0.75 -11.65 -7.93
CA ILE A 94 -2.18 -11.31 -8.01
C ILE A 94 -2.98 -12.52 -8.49
N ALA A 95 -2.54 -13.18 -9.57
CA ALA A 95 -3.22 -14.36 -10.09
C ALA A 95 -3.27 -15.50 -9.06
N GLN A 96 -2.17 -15.74 -8.35
CA GLN A 96 -2.10 -16.72 -7.26
C GLN A 96 -3.06 -16.39 -6.12
N HIS A 97 -3.11 -15.12 -5.68
CA HIS A 97 -4.02 -14.70 -4.61
C HIS A 97 -5.49 -14.86 -5.00
N LEU A 98 -5.83 -14.58 -6.26
CA LEU A 98 -7.20 -14.74 -6.77
C LEU A 98 -7.56 -16.21 -7.08
N GLY A 99 -6.60 -17.15 -7.00
CA GLY A 99 -6.82 -18.54 -7.38
C GLY A 99 -7.08 -18.74 -8.87
N ILE A 100 -6.57 -17.84 -9.73
CA ILE A 100 -6.76 -17.86 -11.19
C ILE A 100 -5.45 -18.04 -11.93
N SER A 101 -5.53 -18.41 -13.21
CA SER A 101 -4.36 -18.48 -14.07
C SER A 101 -3.93 -17.08 -14.54
N ASP A 102 -2.61 -16.89 -14.67
CA ASP A 102 -2.02 -15.71 -15.29
C ASP A 102 -2.22 -15.74 -16.82
N SER A 103 -3.48 -15.59 -17.23
CA SER A 103 -3.93 -15.70 -18.61
C SER A 103 -3.88 -14.35 -19.34
N THR A 104 -3.82 -14.41 -20.67
CA THR A 104 -3.97 -13.22 -21.53
C THR A 104 -5.27 -12.48 -21.23
N TYR A 105 -6.35 -13.21 -20.95
CA TYR A 105 -7.63 -12.64 -20.55
C TYR A 105 -7.50 -11.82 -19.26
N PHE A 106 -6.93 -12.39 -18.20
CA PHE A 106 -6.74 -11.69 -16.93
C PHE A 106 -5.92 -10.40 -17.09
N ARG A 107 -4.79 -10.49 -17.80
CA ARG A 107 -3.92 -9.33 -18.06
C ARG A 107 -4.63 -8.23 -18.86
N THR A 108 -5.39 -8.58 -19.91
CA THR A 108 -5.98 -7.59 -20.80
C THR A 108 -7.32 -7.03 -20.30
N LYS A 109 -8.19 -7.87 -19.74
CA LYS A 109 -9.53 -7.48 -19.33
C LYS A 109 -9.61 -6.93 -17.92
N VAL A 110 -8.73 -7.39 -17.02
CA VAL A 110 -8.70 -6.91 -15.64
C VAL A 110 -7.59 -5.88 -15.47
N LEU A 111 -6.32 -6.31 -15.52
CA LEU A 111 -5.19 -5.44 -15.17
C LEU A 111 -5.04 -4.24 -16.10
N ASN A 112 -5.01 -4.47 -17.43
CA ASN A 112 -4.88 -3.36 -18.39
C ASN A 112 -6.12 -2.46 -18.41
N ASN A 113 -7.31 -2.96 -18.06
CA ASN A 113 -8.51 -2.12 -17.98
C ASN A 113 -8.42 -1.19 -16.76
N LEU A 114 -8.09 -1.74 -15.60
CA LEU A 114 -7.88 -0.97 -14.37
C LEU A 114 -6.74 0.04 -14.50
N GLU A 115 -5.65 -0.32 -15.18
CA GLU A 115 -4.54 0.58 -15.52
C GLU A 115 -5.03 1.74 -16.41
N LYS A 116 -5.72 1.43 -17.51
CA LYS A 116 -6.24 2.44 -18.45
C LYS A 116 -7.22 3.41 -17.81
N GLN A 117 -8.00 2.94 -16.84
CA GLN A 117 -9.00 3.73 -16.12
C GLN A 117 -8.40 4.44 -14.89
N GLY A 118 -7.09 4.30 -14.63
CA GLY A 118 -6.37 5.02 -13.58
C GLY A 118 -6.47 4.42 -12.18
N TYR A 119 -7.10 3.25 -12.02
CA TYR A 119 -7.25 2.56 -10.74
C TYR A 119 -6.01 1.76 -10.32
N LEU A 120 -5.20 1.33 -11.30
CA LEU A 120 -3.91 0.70 -11.05
C LEU A 120 -2.78 1.52 -11.66
N GLU A 121 -1.75 1.76 -10.84
CA GLU A 121 -0.47 2.29 -11.27
C GLU A 121 0.46 1.14 -11.60
N LYS A 122 1.03 1.18 -12.80
CA LYS A 122 1.98 0.17 -13.26
C LYS A 122 3.39 0.69 -13.14
N SER A 123 4.24 -0.07 -12.47
CA SER A 123 5.68 0.14 -12.44
C SER A 123 6.40 -1.06 -13.05
N LYS A 124 7.58 -0.81 -13.61
CA LYS A 124 8.48 -1.86 -14.08
C LYS A 124 9.73 -1.83 -13.21
N ILE A 125 9.97 -2.92 -12.50
CA ILE A 125 11.23 -3.14 -11.78
C ILE A 125 11.93 -4.30 -12.48
N SER A 126 13.05 -4.00 -13.13
CA SER A 126 13.77 -4.92 -14.02
C SER A 126 12.85 -5.43 -15.16
N ARG A 127 12.55 -6.73 -15.22
CA ARG A 127 11.71 -7.36 -16.25
C ARG A 127 10.27 -7.60 -15.82
N ALA A 128 9.95 -7.44 -14.54
CA ALA A 128 8.62 -7.73 -14.01
C ALA A 128 7.77 -6.45 -13.97
N ALA A 129 6.50 -6.59 -14.37
CA ALA A 129 5.49 -5.56 -14.17
C ALA A 129 4.85 -5.71 -12.79
N PHE A 130 4.80 -4.61 -12.06
CA PHE A 130 4.16 -4.50 -10.76
C PHE A 130 2.97 -3.54 -10.87
N TYR A 131 1.93 -3.83 -10.10
CA TYR A 131 0.71 -3.03 -10.06
C TYR A 131 0.42 -2.63 -8.62
N LYS A 132 0.11 -1.35 -8.40
CA LYS A 132 -0.31 -0.78 -7.13
C LYS A 132 -1.64 -0.05 -7.32
N THR A 133 -2.55 -0.14 -6.36
CA THR A 133 -3.81 0.59 -6.43
C THR A 133 -3.56 2.08 -6.25
N ASN A 134 -4.17 2.86 -7.14
CA ASN A 134 -4.23 4.30 -6.99
C ASN A 134 -5.19 4.62 -5.83
N ARG A 135 -4.64 5.16 -4.75
CA ARG A 135 -5.39 5.47 -3.52
C ARG A 135 -6.36 6.62 -3.70
N ASP A 136 -6.18 7.47 -4.71
CA ASP A 136 -7.10 8.58 -5.00
C ASP A 136 -8.41 8.09 -5.61
N MET A 137 -8.41 6.89 -6.20
CA MET A 137 -9.54 6.31 -6.92
C MET A 137 -10.37 5.34 -6.07
N VAL A 138 -9.92 5.03 -4.85
CA VAL A 138 -10.47 3.96 -4.01
C VAL A 138 -10.53 4.42 -2.56
N ASN A 139 -11.68 4.22 -1.91
CA ASN A 139 -11.86 4.51 -0.48
C ASN A 139 -11.77 3.21 0.33
N ILE A 140 -11.11 3.25 1.48
CA ILE A 140 -11.20 2.19 2.49
C ILE A 140 -12.46 2.43 3.31
N GLU A 141 -13.23 1.36 3.54
CA GLU A 141 -14.37 1.35 4.47
C GLU A 141 -13.88 1.31 5.93
#